data_AF-A0A2E6LF28-F1
#
_entry.id   AF-A0A2E6LF28-F1
#
_cell.length_a   1.000
_cell.length_b   1.000
_cell.length_c   1.000
_cell.angle_alpha   90.00
_cell.angle_beta   90.00
_cell.angle_gamma   90.00
#
_symmetry.space_group_name_H-M   'P 1'
#
loop_
_entity.id
_entity.type
_entity.pdbx_description
1 polymer ?
#
loop_
_entity_poly.entity_id
_entity_poly.type
_entity_poly.pdbx_seq_one_letter_code
_entity_poly.pdbx_strand_id
1 'polypeptide(L)' 'MNKQEIYQEIQEILGELNSLSKSLSTSRELISENSNKRASVRLAEIESELQIIAGRVSKINSAF' A
#
# COMPACT_ATOMS: atom_id res chain seq x y z
N MET A 1 19.90 -3.98 8.11
CA MET A 1 19.33 -5.15 7.44
C MET A 1 20.41 -5.75 6.56
N ASN A 2 20.54 -7.07 6.51
CA ASN A 2 21.42 -7.73 5.55
C ASN A 2 20.76 -7.76 4.15
N LYS A 3 21.55 -8.09 3.13
CA LYS A 3 21.10 -8.07 1.72
C LYS A 3 19.89 -9.01 1.47
N GLN A 4 19.83 -10.16 2.15
CA GLN A 4 18.74 -11.11 2.00
C GLN A 4 17.45 -10.60 2.64
N GLU A 5 17.54 -10.00 3.82
CA GLU A 5 16.41 -9.33 4.50
C GLU A 5 15.84 -8.19 3.66
N ILE A 6 16.70 -7.34 3.07
CA ILE A 6 16.27 -6.25 2.18
C ILE A 6 15.53 -6.81 0.97
N TYR A 7 16.05 -7.88 0.36
CA TYR A 7 15.39 -8.49 -0.80
C TYR A 7 14.01 -9.05 -0.45
N GLN A 8 13.88 -9.75 0.68
CA GLN A 8 12.59 -10.28 1.16
C GLN A 8 11.58 -9.17 1.44
N GLU A 9 12.01 -8.12 2.13
CA GLU A 9 11.18 -6.96 2.45
C GLU A 9 10.67 -6.25 1.17
N ILE A 10 11.52 -6.12 0.15
CA ILE A 10 11.11 -5.56 -1.15
C ILE A 10 10.03 -6.44 -1.81
N GLN A 11 10.16 -7.77 -1.76
CA GLN A 11 9.16 -8.67 -2.33
C GLN A 11 7.81 -8.57 -1.60
N GLU A 12 7.82 -8.44 -0.27
CA GLU A 12 6.61 -8.23 0.53
C GLU A 12 5.93 -6.90 0.17
N ILE A 13 6.70 -5.81 0.12
CA ILE A 13 6.19 -4.48 -0.27
C ILE A 13 5.56 -4.53 -1.67
N LEU A 14 6.18 -5.23 -2.63
CA LEU A 14 5.60 -5.40 -3.97
C LEU A 14 4.28 -6.17 -3.94
N GLY A 15 4.16 -7.20 -3.09
CA GLY A 15 2.92 -7.94 -2.88
C GLY A 15 1.80 -7.07 -2.29
N GLU A 16 2.13 -6.24 -1.31
CA GLU A 16 1.21 -5.28 -0.69
C GLU A 16 0.76 -4.21 -1.68
N LEU A 17 1.68 -3.61 -2.44
CA LEU A 17 1.35 -2.62 -3.46
C LEU A 17 0.40 -3.18 -4.54
N ASN A 18 0.59 -4.44 -4.94
CA ASN A 18 -0.34 -5.11 -5.86
C ASN A 18 -1.74 -5.28 -5.27
N SER A 19 -1.83 -5.58 -3.98
CA SER A 19 -3.11 -5.71 -3.26
C SER A 19 -3.79 -4.34 -3.12
N LEU A 20 -3.03 -3.31 -2.78
CA LEU A 20 -3.48 -1.92 -2.73
C LEU A 20 -3.99 -1.40 -4.07
N SER A 21 -3.34 -1.77 -5.17
CA SER A 21 -3.79 -1.41 -6.53
C SER A 21 -5.17 -1.99 -6.85
N LYS A 22 -5.43 -3.25 -6.49
CA LYS A 22 -6.77 -3.85 -6.61
C LYS A 22 -7.79 -3.13 -5.73
N SER A 23 -7.40 -2.80 -4.49
CA SER A 23 -8.24 -2.00 -3.62
C SER A 23 -8.55 -0.62 -4.23
N LEU A 24 -7.57 0.06 -4.80
CA LEU A 24 -7.82 1.35 -5.46
C LEU A 24 -8.86 1.22 -6.59
N SER A 25 -8.80 0.16 -7.41
CA SER A 25 -9.82 -0.11 -8.43
C SER A 25 -11.22 -0.24 -7.85
N THR A 26 -11.41 -1.02 -6.79
CA THR A 26 -12.73 -1.14 -6.13
C THR A 26 -13.20 0.19 -5.54
N SER A 27 -12.30 1.02 -5.01
CA SER A 27 -12.69 2.36 -4.54
C SER A 27 -13.17 3.26 -5.69
N ARG A 28 -12.58 3.14 -6.88
CA ARG A 28 -13.03 3.84 -8.09
C ARG A 28 -14.39 3.35 -8.58
N GLU A 29 -14.65 2.04 -8.50
CA GLU A 29 -15.97 1.47 -8.79
C GLU A 29 -17.04 2.03 -7.83
N LEU A 30 -16.76 2.06 -6.52
CA LEU A 30 -17.66 2.66 -5.53
C LEU A 30 -17.97 4.13 -5.81
N ILE A 31 -16.99 4.91 -6.28
CA ILE A 31 -17.21 6.31 -6.70
C ILE A 31 -18.14 6.36 -7.92
N SER A 32 -17.92 5.50 -8.92
CA SER A 32 -18.78 5.45 -10.11
C SER A 32 -20.23 5.04 -9.79
N GLU A 33 -20.43 4.26 -8.73
CA GLU A 33 -21.75 3.88 -8.20
C GLU A 33 -22.36 4.93 -7.24
N ASN A 34 -21.78 6.14 -7.14
CA ASN A 34 -22.17 7.17 -6.17
C ASN A 34 -22.10 6.73 -4.70
N SER A 35 -21.38 5.65 -4.39
CA SER A 35 -21.14 5.14 -3.04
C SER A 35 -19.97 5.85 -2.34
N ASN A 36 -19.95 7.19 -2.41
CA ASN A 36 -18.81 8.02 -1.99
C ASN A 36 -18.38 7.80 -0.54
N LYS A 37 -19.32 7.61 0.40
CA LYS A 37 -18.99 7.34 1.80
C LYS A 37 -18.15 6.07 1.97
N ARG A 38 -18.51 4.99 1.26
CA ARG A 38 -17.77 3.71 1.29
C ARG A 38 -16.43 3.84 0.61
N ALA A 39 -16.38 4.57 -0.51
CA ALA A 39 -15.13 4.87 -1.19
C ALA A 39 -14.16 5.65 -0.30
N SER A 40 -14.64 6.67 0.43
CA SER A 40 -13.79 7.47 1.33
C SER A 40 -13.19 6.66 2.47
N VAL A 41 -13.95 5.77 3.10
CA VAL A 41 -13.42 4.87 4.14
C VAL A 41 -12.30 4.02 3.57
N ARG A 42 -12.52 3.42 2.40
CA ARG A 42 -11.56 2.51 1.78
C ARG A 42 -10.32 3.22 1.23
N LEU A 43 -10.46 4.48 0.80
CA LEU A 43 -9.33 5.33 0.42
C LEU A 43 -8.48 5.71 1.65
N ALA A 44 -9.09 5.96 2.81
CA ALA A 44 -8.35 6.23 4.04
C ALA A 44 -7.56 5.00 4.52
N GLU A 45 -8.12 3.80 4.36
CA GLU A 45 -7.41 2.53 4.61
C GLU A 45 -6.19 2.38 3.69
N ILE A 46 -6.38 2.60 2.39
CA ILE A 46 -5.29 2.59 1.40
C ILE A 46 -4.19 3.59 1.77
N GLU A 47 -4.56 4.81 2.18
CA GLU A 47 -3.60 5.84 2.60
C GLU A 47 -2.79 5.40 3.81
N SER A 48 -3.45 4.83 4.83
CA SER A 48 -2.77 4.32 6.02
C SER A 48 -1.78 3.20 5.68
N GLU A 49 -2.15 2.25 4.82
CA GLU A 49 -1.27 1.18 4.38
C GLU A 49 -0.06 1.70 3.57
N LEU A 50 -0.27 2.69 2.70
CA LEU A 50 0.82 3.35 1.97
C LEU A 50 1.81 4.06 2.90
N GLN A 51 1.33 4.69 3.97
CA GLN A 51 2.20 5.31 4.98
C GLN A 51 3.07 4.27 5.71
N ILE A 52 2.52 3.09 6.01
CA ILE A 52 3.28 1.97 6.58
C ILE A 52 4.37 1.50 5.62
N ILE A 53 4.02 1.30 4.34
CA ILE A 53 4.98 0.94 3.28
C ILE A 53 6.08 2.00 3.17
N ALA A 54 5.74 3.29 3.18
CA ALA A 54 6.73 4.37 3.14
C ALA A 54 7.72 4.29 4.33
N GLY A 55 7.22 4.00 5.53
CA GLY A 55 8.06 3.77 6.71
C GLY A 55 9.01 2.57 6.55
N ARG A 56 8.53 1.48 5.95
CA ARG A 56 9.36 0.30 5.64
C ARG A 56 10.44 0.61 4.61
N VAL A 57 10.09 1.28 3.51
CA VAL A 57 11.05 1.74 2.49
C VAL A 57 12.10 2.68 3.09
N SER A 58 11.70 3.58 3.99
CA SER A 58 12.65 4.46 4.69
C SER A 58 13.67 3.67 5.51
N LYS A 59 13.24 2.59 6.18
CA LYS A 59 14.15 1.71 6.94
C LYS A 59 15.12 0.98 6.02
N ILE A 60 14.65 0.47 4.89
CA ILE A 60 15.49 -0.15 3.86
C ILE A 60 16.55 0.86 3.38
N ASN A 61 16.14 2.07 3.01
CA ASN A 61 17.06 3.11 2.53
C ASN A 61 18.11 3.50 3.58
N SER A 62 17.76 3.52 4.87
CA SER A 62 18.72 3.79 5.95
C SER A 62 19.71 2.66 6.22
N ALA A 63 19.50 1.48 5.63
CA ALA A 63 20.39 0.33 5.75
C ALA A 63 21.48 0.28 4.67
N PHE A 64 21.46 1.23 3.72
CA PHE A 64 22.48 1.41 2.68
C PHE A 64 23.55 2.43 3.07
#